data_AF-A0A815CPB8-F1
#
_entry.id   AF-A0A815CPB8-F1
#
_cell.length_a   1.000
_cell.length_b   1.000
_cell.length_c   1.000
_cell.angle_alpha   90.00
_cell.angle_beta   90.00
_cell.angle_gamma   90.00
#
_symmetry.space_group_name_H-M   'P 1'
#
loop_
_entity.id
_entity.type
_entity.pdbx_description
1 polymer ?
#
loop_
_entity_poly.entity_id
_entity_poly.type
_entity_poly.pdbx_seq_one_letter_code
_entity_poly.pdbx_strand_id
1 'polypeptide(L)'
;KKSVIKEKVYDDIVKCLLLPKGKPSDSYSSTFIYWIKHNFVLMKIVGIDIACCVKSKKPICIYDAFYNVISEGHVAVSHGGRHKTVSELNSHYSWTPRFCVEIFLKQCIPCQTRKPIKQRIIRQFFNNLGEEDHYCH
;
A
#
# COMPACT_ATOMS: atom_id res chain seq x y z
N LYS A 1 0.05 -12.03 -6.22
CA LYS A 1 0.48 -11.26 -5.02
C LYS A 1 0.71 -9.82 -5.47
N LYS A 2 -0.02 -8.82 -4.96
CA LYS A 2 0.23 -7.40 -5.31
C LYS A 2 1.35 -6.90 -4.40
N SER A 3 2.44 -6.43 -4.99
CA SER A 3 3.57 -5.87 -4.25
C SER A 3 3.36 -4.38 -4.02
N VAL A 4 4.01 -3.87 -2.99
CA VAL A 4 4.13 -2.43 -2.72
C VAL A 4 4.84 -1.75 -3.90
N ILE A 5 4.31 -0.63 -4.37
CA ILE A 5 4.94 0.21 -5.39
C ILE A 5 5.68 1.34 -4.68
N LYS A 6 7.01 1.36 -4.79
CA LYS A 6 7.86 2.45 -4.30
C LYS A 6 7.87 3.61 -5.31
N GLU A 7 8.25 4.80 -4.85
CA GLU A 7 8.35 6.00 -5.69
C GLU A 7 9.13 5.77 -6.99
N LYS A 8 10.35 5.21 -6.92
CA LYS A 8 11.14 4.87 -8.12
C LYS A 8 10.38 4.00 -9.13
N VAL A 9 9.63 3.01 -8.67
CA VAL A 9 8.85 2.13 -9.55
C VAL A 9 7.65 2.87 -10.12
N TYR A 10 7.05 3.79 -9.36
CA TYR A 10 6.00 4.66 -9.85
C TYR A 10 6.50 5.55 -10.99
N ASP A 11 7.69 6.15 -10.84
CA ASP A 11 8.31 6.96 -11.90
C ASP A 11 8.58 6.13 -13.16
N ASP A 12 9.09 4.91 -12.98
CA ASP A 12 9.32 3.97 -14.08
C ASP A 12 8.01 3.59 -14.78
N ILE A 13 6.91 3.41 -14.02
CA ILE A 13 5.57 3.21 -14.57
C ILE A 13 5.16 4.39 -15.44
N VAL A 14 5.24 5.62 -14.92
CA VAL A 14 4.85 6.83 -15.65
C VAL A 14 5.68 6.98 -16.94
N LYS A 15 7.00 6.83 -16.86
CA LYS A 15 7.89 6.88 -18.03
C LYS A 15 7.52 5.85 -19.08
N CYS A 16 7.29 4.60 -18.69
CA CYS A 16 6.92 3.53 -19.61
C CYS A 16 5.54 3.73 -20.25
N LEU A 17 4.60 4.37 -19.54
CA LEU A 17 3.27 4.70 -20.09
C LEU A 17 3.34 5.83 -21.11
N LEU A 18 4.31 6.74 -20.99
CA LEU A 18 4.57 7.82 -21.95
C LEU A 18 5.33 7.34 -23.19
N LEU A 19 5.91 6.13 -23.18
CA LEU A 19 6.62 5.58 -24.35
C LEU A 19 5.66 5.41 -25.54
N PRO A 20 6.05 5.88 -26.74
CA PRO A 20 5.29 5.64 -27.97
C PRO A 20 4.98 4.16 -28.19
N LYS A 21 3.80 3.86 -28.77
CA LYS A 21 3.46 2.48 -29.13
C LYS A 21 4.49 1.94 -30.14
N GLY A 22 4.91 0.69 -29.93
CA GLY A 22 5.81 -0.02 -30.85
C GLY A 22 7.29 0.35 -30.75
N LYS A 23 7.68 1.33 -29.91
CA LYS A 23 9.10 1.64 -29.70
C LYS A 23 9.69 0.83 -28.54
N PRO A 24 10.85 0.16 -28.74
CA PRO A 24 11.59 -0.44 -27.64
C PRO A 24 12.16 0.66 -26.73
N SER A 25 12.50 0.29 -25.50
CA SER A 25 13.22 1.16 -24.56
C SER A 25 14.57 0.56 -24.28
N ASP A 26 15.63 1.36 -24.35
CA ASP A 26 16.98 0.92 -23.97
C ASP A 26 17.10 0.76 -22.44
N SER A 27 16.28 1.49 -21.69
CA SER A 27 16.32 1.51 -20.23
C SER A 27 15.47 0.44 -19.52
N TYR A 28 14.54 -0.22 -20.22
CA TYR A 28 13.55 -1.11 -19.61
C TYR A 28 13.30 -2.34 -20.46
N SER A 29 13.17 -3.51 -19.83
CA SER A 29 12.89 -4.75 -20.54
C SER A 29 11.48 -4.76 -21.15
N SER A 30 11.34 -5.47 -22.28
CA SER A 30 10.05 -5.65 -22.95
C SER A 30 8.99 -6.28 -22.04
N THR A 31 9.38 -7.25 -21.21
CA THR A 31 8.51 -7.89 -20.21
C THR A 31 8.00 -6.89 -19.17
N PHE A 32 8.86 -5.99 -18.69
CA PHE A 32 8.47 -4.96 -17.72
C PHE A 32 7.51 -3.94 -18.33
N ILE A 33 7.81 -3.45 -19.54
CA ILE A 33 6.94 -2.54 -20.28
C ILE A 33 5.59 -3.18 -20.56
N TYR A 34 5.58 -4.45 -20.99
CA TYR A 34 4.34 -5.20 -21.20
C TYR A 34 3.53 -5.29 -19.90
N TRP A 35 4.17 -5.66 -18.79
CA TRP A 35 3.50 -5.70 -17.49
C TRP A 35 2.90 -4.34 -17.10
N ILE A 36 3.63 -3.24 -17.33
CA ILE A 36 3.14 -1.89 -17.06
C ILE A 36 1.91 -1.57 -17.91
N LYS A 37 2.01 -1.70 -19.24
CA LYS A 37 0.93 -1.37 -20.18
C LYS A 37 -0.30 -2.27 -20.00
N HIS A 38 -0.11 -3.48 -19.48
CA HIS A 38 -1.19 -4.39 -19.15
C HIS A 38 -1.92 -4.02 -17.85
N ASN A 39 -1.21 -3.46 -16.86
CA ASN A 39 -1.75 -3.21 -15.52
C ASN A 39 -2.15 -1.77 -15.26
N PHE A 40 -1.54 -0.80 -15.95
CA PHE A 40 -1.64 0.63 -15.66
C PHE A 40 -1.96 1.48 -16.88
N VAL A 41 -2.53 2.66 -16.61
CA VAL A 41 -2.90 3.67 -17.60
C VAL A 41 -2.75 5.06 -16.97
N LEU A 42 -2.34 6.06 -17.75
CA LEU A 42 -2.37 7.45 -17.30
C LEU A 42 -3.78 8.01 -17.46
N MET A 43 -4.28 8.63 -16.40
CA MET A 43 -5.57 9.34 -16.40
C MET A 43 -5.35 10.77 -15.93
N LYS A 44 -5.97 11.74 -16.61
CA LYS A 44 -5.90 13.14 -16.23
C LYS A 44 -6.93 13.42 -15.14
N ILE A 45 -6.45 13.77 -13.94
CA ILE A 45 -7.26 14.09 -12.77
C ILE A 45 -6.87 15.51 -12.34
N VAL A 46 -7.79 16.47 -12.47
CA VAL A 46 -7.54 17.90 -12.17
C VAL A 46 -6.32 18.43 -12.93
N GLY A 47 -6.20 18.08 -14.21
CA GLY A 47 -5.11 18.51 -15.09
C GLY A 47 -3.81 17.70 -14.96
N ILE A 48 -3.63 16.93 -13.89
CA ILE A 48 -2.43 16.14 -13.60
C ILE A 48 -2.60 14.72 -14.13
N ASP A 49 -1.58 14.18 -14.79
CA ASP A 49 -1.59 12.80 -15.24
C ASP A 49 -1.18 11.86 -14.10
N ILE A 50 -2.11 10.98 -13.70
CA ILE A 50 -1.95 10.05 -12.58
C ILE A 50 -1.97 8.62 -13.12
N ALA A 51 -1.02 7.80 -12.66
CA ALA A 51 -1.02 6.37 -12.97
C ALA A 51 -2.15 5.65 -12.21
N CYS A 52 -3.07 5.07 -12.96
CA CYS A 52 -4.23 4.34 -12.48
C CYS A 52 -4.18 2.88 -12.93
N CYS A 53 -4.86 2.00 -12.20
CA CYS A 53 -5.01 0.61 -12.62
C CYS A 53 -6.00 0.49 -13.79
N VAL A 54 -5.62 -0.25 -14.84
CA VAL A 54 -6.46 -0.46 -16.04
C VAL A 54 -7.84 -1.01 -15.71
N LYS A 55 -7.91 -1.96 -14.76
CA LYS A 55 -9.16 -2.68 -14.43
C LYS A 55 -10.10 -1.87 -13.55
N SER A 56 -9.58 -1.28 -12.48
CA SER A 56 -10.42 -0.56 -11.49
C SER A 56 -10.60 0.92 -11.80
N LYS A 57 -9.75 1.49 -12.68
CA LYS A 57 -9.68 2.94 -12.97
C LYS A 57 -9.35 3.81 -11.75
N LYS A 58 -8.80 3.21 -10.69
CA LYS A 58 -8.42 3.90 -9.45
C LYS A 58 -6.92 4.20 -9.43
N PRO A 59 -6.52 5.31 -8.79
CA PRO A 59 -5.11 5.64 -8.62
C PRO A 59 -4.36 4.54 -7.87
N ILE A 60 -3.09 4.37 -8.25
CA ILE A 60 -2.16 3.50 -7.55
C ILE A 60 -1.66 4.25 -6.31
N CYS A 61 -1.75 3.63 -5.14
CA CYS A 61 -1.13 4.19 -3.94
C CYS A 61 0.35 3.78 -3.87
N ILE A 62 1.24 4.77 -3.71
CA ILE A 62 2.68 4.56 -3.49
C ILE A 62 2.97 4.25 -2.02
N TYR A 63 4.13 3.63 -1.77
CA TYR A 63 4.54 3.20 -0.43
C TYR A 63 4.53 4.33 0.60
N ASP A 64 5.15 5.45 0.24
CA ASP A 64 5.37 6.57 1.17
C ASP A 64 4.05 7.27 1.55
N ALA A 65 3.06 7.20 0.67
CA ALA A 65 1.71 7.68 0.93
C ALA A 65 0.86 6.69 1.74
N PHE A 66 1.24 5.41 1.86
CA PHE A 66 0.37 4.40 2.48
C PHE A 66 0.02 4.74 3.92
N TYR A 67 0.97 5.24 4.72
CA TYR A 67 0.69 5.52 6.11
C TYR A 67 -0.46 6.54 6.25
N ASN A 68 -0.38 7.65 5.52
CA ASN A 68 -1.39 8.69 5.54
C ASN A 68 -2.72 8.19 4.97
N VAL A 69 -2.69 7.53 3.81
CA VAL A 69 -3.88 6.96 3.18
C VAL A 69 -4.59 5.95 4.08
N ILE A 70 -3.84 5.05 4.73
CA ILE A 70 -4.41 4.07 5.66
C ILE A 70 -4.96 4.78 6.90
N SER A 71 -4.25 5.78 7.43
CA SER A 71 -4.69 6.55 8.60
C SER A 71 -6.02 7.25 8.33
N GLU A 72 -6.11 7.99 7.23
CA GLU A 72 -7.32 8.68 6.80
C GLU A 72 -8.49 7.72 6.59
N GLY A 73 -8.27 6.64 5.83
CA GLY A 73 -9.29 5.62 5.61
C GLY A 73 -9.73 4.92 6.90
N HIS A 74 -8.80 4.69 7.84
CA HIS A 74 -9.11 4.09 9.14
C HIS A 74 -9.95 5.02 10.02
N VAL A 75 -9.66 6.33 10.00
CA VAL A 75 -10.47 7.35 10.67
C VAL A 75 -11.86 7.47 10.02
N ALA A 76 -11.93 7.45 8.69
CA ALA A 76 -13.20 7.53 7.95
C ALA A 76 -14.16 6.39 8.31
N VAL A 77 -13.65 5.18 8.56
CA VAL A 77 -14.46 4.04 9.03
C VAL A 77 -14.61 3.98 10.55
N SER A 78 -14.38 5.09 11.26
CA SER A 78 -14.50 5.23 12.72
C SER A 78 -13.70 4.18 13.50
N HIS A 79 -12.42 4.02 13.15
CA HIS A 79 -11.54 3.02 13.73
C HIS A 79 -12.01 1.57 13.52
N GLY A 80 -12.72 1.32 12.42
CA GLY A 80 -13.12 -0.02 12.00
C GLY A 80 -11.92 -0.98 11.81
N GLY A 81 -12.15 -2.27 12.03
CA GLY A 81 -11.11 -3.29 11.88
C GLY A 81 -10.59 -3.45 10.44
N ARG A 82 -9.66 -4.40 10.26
CA ARG A 82 -8.97 -4.67 8.98
C ARG A 82 -9.90 -4.65 7.77
N HIS A 83 -10.98 -5.42 7.83
CA HIS A 83 -11.87 -5.59 6.68
C HIS A 83 -12.56 -4.29 6.26
N LYS A 84 -13.04 -3.50 7.23
CA LYS A 84 -13.66 -2.20 6.96
C LYS A 84 -12.65 -1.22 6.36
N THR A 85 -11.47 -1.12 6.99
CA THR A 85 -10.41 -0.24 6.49
C THR A 85 -9.96 -0.65 5.08
N VAL A 86 -9.73 -1.94 4.82
CA VAL A 86 -9.37 -2.43 3.47
C VAL A 86 -10.48 -2.14 2.46
N SER A 87 -11.74 -2.24 2.85
CA SER A 87 -12.88 -1.93 1.97
C SER A 87 -12.89 -0.46 1.59
N GLU A 88 -12.69 0.44 2.55
CA GLU A 88 -12.60 1.89 2.34
C GLU A 88 -11.40 2.24 1.44
N LEU A 89 -10.24 1.66 1.69
CA LEU A 89 -9.08 1.94 0.83
C LEU A 89 -9.29 1.43 -0.59
N ASN A 90 -9.98 0.29 -0.76
CA ASN A 90 -10.28 -0.25 -2.08
C ASN A 90 -11.42 0.50 -2.80
N SER A 91 -12.22 1.33 -2.12
CA SER A 91 -13.17 2.21 -2.81
C SER A 91 -12.47 3.36 -3.53
N HIS A 92 -11.31 3.81 -3.02
CA HIS A 92 -10.59 4.97 -3.58
C HIS A 92 -9.32 4.61 -4.34
N TYR A 93 -8.57 3.62 -3.88
CA TYR A 93 -7.26 3.27 -4.41
C TYR A 93 -7.23 1.86 -4.99
N SER A 94 -6.18 1.59 -5.75
CA SER A 94 -5.82 0.24 -6.16
C SER A 94 -4.41 -0.10 -5.74
N TRP A 95 -4.16 -1.41 -5.65
CA TRP A 95 -2.87 -1.97 -5.23
C TRP A 95 -2.52 -1.79 -3.75
N THR A 96 -3.51 -1.49 -2.90
CA THR A 96 -3.34 -1.44 -1.44
C THR A 96 -3.01 -2.83 -0.87
N PRO A 97 -1.82 -3.05 -0.27
CA PRO A 97 -1.47 -4.31 0.34
C PRO A 97 -2.18 -4.48 1.68
N ARG A 98 -2.94 -5.57 1.84
CA ARG A 98 -3.67 -5.86 3.10
C ARG A 98 -2.75 -5.94 4.31
N PHE A 99 -1.52 -6.42 4.14
CA PHE A 99 -0.55 -6.54 5.23
C PHE A 99 -0.13 -5.17 5.79
N CYS A 100 -0.07 -4.11 4.95
CA CYS A 100 0.22 -2.75 5.42
C CYS A 100 -0.87 -2.27 6.37
N VAL A 101 -2.15 -2.54 6.06
CA VAL A 101 -3.28 -2.22 6.94
C VAL A 101 -3.16 -2.99 8.27
N GLU A 102 -2.78 -4.26 8.23
CA GLU A 102 -2.59 -5.06 9.45
C GLU A 102 -1.48 -4.52 10.36
N ILE A 103 -0.35 -4.13 9.78
CA ILE A 103 0.76 -3.51 10.52
C ILE A 103 0.30 -2.19 11.14
N PHE A 104 -0.36 -1.32 10.35
CA PHE A 104 -0.88 -0.04 10.83
C PHE A 104 -1.85 -0.21 12.01
N LEU A 105 -2.80 -1.14 11.92
CA LEU A 105 -3.79 -1.38 12.98
C LEU A 105 -3.16 -1.85 14.29
N LYS A 106 -1.98 -2.48 14.26
CA LYS A 106 -1.22 -2.85 15.46
C LYS A 106 -0.57 -1.65 16.15
N GLN A 107 -0.42 -0.53 15.45
CA GLN A 107 0.22 0.71 15.93
C GLN A 107 -0.79 1.81 16.29
N CYS A 108 -2.04 1.73 15.81
CA CYS A 108 -3.07 2.72 16.12
C CYS A 108 -3.36 2.81 17.63
N ILE A 109 -3.00 3.94 18.26
CA ILE A 109 -3.09 4.17 19.70
C ILE A 109 -4.54 4.03 20.21
N PRO A 110 -5.57 4.71 19.64
CA PRO A 110 -6.95 4.56 20.09
C PRO A 110 -7.47 3.11 20.05
N CYS A 111 -7.04 2.36 19.03
CA CYS A 111 -7.41 0.95 18.90
C CYS A 111 -6.69 0.04 19.91
N GLN A 112 -5.45 0.37 20.30
CA GLN A 112 -4.73 -0.40 21.31
C GLN A 112 -5.25 -0.12 22.73
N THR A 113 -5.69 1.11 23.03
CA THR A 113 -6.19 1.48 24.37
C THR A 113 -7.59 0.93 24.65
N ARG A 114 -8.42 0.73 23.61
CA ARG A 114 -9.76 0.13 23.74
C ARG A 114 -9.76 -1.40 23.92
N LYS A 115 -8.61 -2.07 23.76
CA LYS A 115 -8.55 -3.52 23.91
C LYS A 115 -8.70 -3.93 25.38
N PRO A 116 -9.43 -5.01 25.67
CA PRO A 116 -9.51 -5.55 27.03
C PRO A 116 -8.10 -5.80 27.58
N ILE A 117 -7.88 -5.48 28.85
CA ILE A 117 -6.58 -5.60 29.54
C ILE A 117 -5.91 -6.96 29.31
N LYS A 118 -6.69 -8.06 29.28
CA LYS A 118 -6.21 -9.42 28.96
C LYS A 118 -5.44 -9.50 27.63
N GLN A 119 -5.89 -8.81 26.59
CA GLN A 119 -5.23 -8.82 25.27
C GLN A 119 -3.97 -7.96 25.23
N ARG A 120 -3.89 -6.93 26.09
CA ARG A 120 -2.72 -6.05 26.21
C ARG A 120 -1.58 -6.74 26.94
N ILE A 121 -1.88 -7.47 28.01
CA ILE A 121 -0.93 -8.26 28.80
C ILE A 121 -0.32 -9.37 27.95
N ILE A 122 -1.13 -10.12 27.20
CA ILE A 122 -0.64 -11.19 26.31
C ILE A 122 0.35 -10.64 25.28
N ARG A 123 0.09 -9.46 24.70
CA ARG A 123 0.99 -8.84 23.73
C ARG A 123 2.27 -8.28 24.36
N GLN A 124 2.20 -7.67 25.54
CA GLN A 124 3.41 -7.25 26.27
C GLN A 124 4.27 -8.45 26.64
N PHE A 125 3.65 -9.54 27.09
CA PHE A 125 4.34 -10.79 27.39
C PHE A 125 5.06 -11.37 26.17
N PHE A 126 4.39 -11.46 25.01
CA PHE A 126 5.04 -11.94 23.77
C PHE A 126 6.10 -10.99 23.21
N ASN A 127 5.95 -9.68 23.37
CA ASN A 127 6.98 -8.73 22.97
C ASN A 127 8.23 -8.85 23.85
N ASN A 128 8.05 -9.04 25.16
CA ASN A 128 9.15 -9.20 26.11
C ASN A 128 9.86 -10.56 25.97
N LEU A 129 9.15 -11.61 25.52
CA LEU A 129 9.73 -12.91 25.20
C LEU A 129 10.56 -12.91 23.89
N GLY A 130 10.40 -11.89 23.04
CA GLY A 130 11.12 -11.77 21.77
C GLY A 130 12.43 -10.97 21.86
N GLU A 131 12.79 -10.45 23.03
CA GLU A 131 14.04 -9.69 23.26
C GLU A 131 15.16 -10.55 23.90
N GLU A 132 14.92 -11.82 24.25
CA GLU A 132 15.93 -12.68 24.90
C GLU A 132 16.77 -13.57 23.95
N ASP A 133 16.65 -13.47 22.62
CA ASP A 133 17.43 -14.30 21.69
C ASP A 133 18.65 -13.59 21.04
N HIS A 134 19.17 -12.53 21.65
CA HIS A 134 20.42 -11.89 21.22
C HIS A 134 21.45 -11.76 22.36
N TYR A 135 21.78 -12.88 23.00
CA TYR A 135 23.09 -13.08 23.61
C TYR A 135 23.54 -14.53 23.40
N CYS A 136 24.37 -14.77 22.38
CA CYS A 136 25.42 -15.77 22.47
C CYS A 136 26.54 -15.45 21.48
N HIS A 137 27.75 -15.51 22.01
CA HIS A 137 29.10 -15.38 21.46
C HIS A 137 29.33 -15.52 19.96
#